data_AF-A0A7S3M999-F1
#
_entry.id   AF-A0A7S3M999-F1
#
_cell.length_a   1.000
_cell.length_b   1.000
_cell.length_c   1.000
_cell.angle_alpha   90.00
_cell.angle_beta   90.00
_cell.angle_gamma   90.00
#
_symmetry.space_group_name_H-M   'P 1'
#
loop_
_entity.id
_entity.type
_entity.pdbx_description
1 polymer ?
#
loop_
_entity_poly.entity_id
_entity_poly.type
_entity_poly.pdbx_seq_one_letter_code
_entity_poly.pdbx_strand_id
1 'polypeptide(L)'
;QCVLNIWCVAAMVQEVYVNPIFPAPWGNVFVPGIASYRISFLVWVHYNNKYVELLDTLWMILRKKNDQISFLHCYHHVLLIWSWFFVCKVQLGGDTYFGATVNSFIHIIMYGYYTLALLGVPCPWKKWITNCQMAQFCLVLSHSCYVVYNGNAPIILPLAQAFV
;
A
#
# COMPACT_ATOMS: atom_id res chain seq x y z
N GLN A 1 -7.69 8.28 8.06
CA GLN A 1 -7.20 7.06 7.40
C GLN A 1 -8.12 6.56 6.29
N CYS A 2 -9.36 6.12 6.59
CA CYS A 2 -10.27 5.58 5.55
C CYS A 2 -10.44 6.52 4.34
N VAL A 3 -10.75 7.81 4.56
CA VAL A 3 -10.88 8.82 3.50
C VAL A 3 -9.59 8.98 2.68
N LEU A 4 -8.44 8.99 3.33
CA LEU A 4 -7.14 9.15 2.67
C LEU A 4 -6.82 7.95 1.78
N ASN A 5 -7.08 6.72 2.23
CA ASN A 5 -6.91 5.53 1.38
C ASN A 5 -7.92 5.48 0.23
N ILE A 6 -9.18 5.87 0.46
CA ILE A 6 -10.18 5.98 -0.62
C ILE A 6 -9.69 6.94 -1.70
N TRP A 7 -9.24 8.12 -1.30
CA TRP A 7 -8.70 9.12 -2.21
C TRP A 7 -7.45 8.61 -2.94
N CYS A 8 -6.49 7.98 -2.23
CA CYS A 8 -5.30 7.40 -2.85
C CYS A 8 -5.65 6.35 -3.91
N VAL A 9 -6.53 5.40 -3.59
CA VAL A 9 -6.95 4.36 -4.54
C VAL A 9 -7.65 4.98 -5.74
N ALA A 10 -8.63 5.87 -5.52
CA ALA A 10 -9.35 6.53 -6.60
C ALA A 10 -8.41 7.34 -7.50
N ALA A 11 -7.48 8.09 -6.90
CA ALA A 11 -6.53 8.91 -7.65
C ALA A 11 -5.51 8.07 -8.43
N MET A 12 -5.00 6.96 -7.88
CA MET A 12 -4.09 6.06 -8.58
C MET A 12 -4.78 5.34 -9.74
N VAL A 13 -5.99 4.81 -9.52
CA VAL A 13 -6.79 4.15 -10.56
C VAL A 13 -7.16 5.14 -11.67
N GLN A 14 -7.57 6.36 -11.32
CA GLN A 14 -7.88 7.39 -12.30
C GLN A 14 -6.65 7.77 -13.12
N GLU A 15 -5.48 7.91 -12.49
CA GLU A 15 -4.25 8.26 -13.19
C GLU A 15 -3.87 7.19 -14.21
N VAL A 16 -3.93 5.92 -13.82
CA VAL A 16 -3.64 4.78 -14.72
C VAL A 16 -4.63 4.69 -15.87
N TYR A 17 -5.91 5.01 -15.64
CA TYR A 17 -6.94 4.95 -16.67
C TYR A 17 -6.84 6.10 -17.68
N VAL A 18 -6.48 7.30 -17.22
CA VAL A 18 -6.46 8.52 -18.06
C VAL A 18 -5.12 8.69 -18.77
N ASN A 19 -4.03 8.23 -18.17
CA ASN A 19 -2.69 8.52 -18.67
C ASN A 19 -2.23 7.42 -19.66
N PRO A 20 -1.97 7.76 -20.93
CA PRO A 20 -1.63 6.79 -21.99
C PRO A 20 -0.28 6.09 -21.78
N ILE A 21 0.51 6.52 -20.79
CA ILE A 21 1.78 5.88 -20.40
C ILE A 21 1.54 4.51 -19.75
N PHE A 22 0.32 4.25 -19.26
CA PHE A 22 -0.05 2.97 -18.68
C PHE A 22 -0.90 2.16 -19.67
N PRO A 23 -0.29 1.45 -20.64
CA PRO A 23 -1.04 0.66 -21.62
C PRO A 23 -1.77 -0.54 -21.00
N ALA A 24 -1.39 -0.95 -19.79
CA ALA A 24 -1.98 -2.07 -19.09
C ALA A 24 -2.07 -1.82 -17.57
N PRO A 25 -2.93 -2.56 -16.85
CA PRO A 25 -2.99 -2.50 -15.38
C PRO A 25 -1.71 -2.95 -14.68
N TRP A 26 -0.76 -3.59 -15.38
CA TRP A 26 0.52 -4.01 -14.84
C TRP A 26 1.56 -4.08 -15.96
N GLY A 27 2.85 -4.23 -15.60
CA GLY A 27 3.95 -4.29 -16.55
C GLY A 27 4.39 -2.91 -17.07
N ASN A 28 4.02 -1.83 -16.38
CA ASN A 28 4.31 -0.48 -16.84
C ASN A 28 5.75 -0.08 -16.52
N VAL A 29 6.46 0.41 -17.53
CA VAL A 29 7.83 0.91 -17.39
C VAL A 29 7.79 2.32 -16.84
N PHE A 30 8.76 2.67 -15.99
CA PHE A 30 8.88 4.04 -15.49
C PHE A 30 9.37 4.98 -16.59
N VAL A 31 8.61 6.05 -16.83
CA VAL A 31 8.97 7.12 -17.76
C VAL A 31 9.31 8.38 -16.97
N PRO A 32 10.56 8.85 -16.95
CA PRO A 32 10.90 10.09 -16.25
C PRO A 32 10.26 11.31 -16.91
N GLY A 33 9.77 12.25 -16.09
CA GLY A 33 9.23 13.54 -16.56
C GLY A 33 7.85 13.88 -16.01
N ILE A 34 7.25 14.95 -16.56
CA ILE A 34 5.94 15.48 -16.14
C ILE A 34 4.85 14.42 -16.23
N ALA A 35 4.97 13.51 -17.20
CA ALA A 35 3.93 12.55 -17.49
C ALA A 35 3.82 11.43 -16.44
N SER A 36 4.86 11.15 -15.65
CA SER A 36 4.78 10.26 -14.48
C SER A 36 4.66 11.02 -13.15
N TYR A 37 4.79 12.35 -13.15
CA TYR A 37 4.85 13.14 -11.92
C TYR A 37 3.66 12.87 -10.99
N ARG A 38 2.45 12.79 -11.55
CA ARG A 38 1.24 12.59 -10.75
C ARG A 38 1.22 11.21 -10.09
N ILE A 39 1.57 10.13 -10.80
CA ILE A 39 1.65 8.81 -10.18
C ILE A 39 2.75 8.75 -9.12
N SER A 40 3.90 9.38 -9.38
CA SER A 40 5.02 9.46 -8.43
C SER A 40 4.61 10.21 -7.16
N PHE A 41 3.88 11.32 -7.31
CA PHE A 41 3.33 12.08 -6.20
C PHE A 41 2.32 11.24 -5.39
N LEU A 42 1.43 10.49 -6.04
CA LEU A 42 0.47 9.63 -5.35
C LEU A 42 1.16 8.52 -4.56
N VAL A 43 2.20 7.89 -5.13
CA VAL A 43 3.04 6.91 -4.41
C VAL A 43 3.76 7.56 -3.23
N TRP A 44 4.24 8.79 -3.39
CA TRP A 44 4.82 9.55 -2.29
C TRP A 44 3.80 9.89 -1.19
N VAL A 45 2.55 10.23 -1.54
CA VAL A 45 1.47 10.42 -0.54
C VAL A 45 1.17 9.11 0.18
N HIS A 46 1.12 7.97 -0.53
CA HIS A 46 0.99 6.65 0.09
C HIS A 46 2.12 6.35 1.06
N TYR A 47 3.37 6.67 0.71
CA TYR A 47 4.50 6.55 1.62
C TYR A 47 4.32 7.40 2.89
N ASN A 48 3.90 8.66 2.76
CA ASN A 48 3.61 9.50 3.92
C ASN A 48 2.49 8.92 4.80
N ASN A 49 1.50 8.25 4.19
CA ASN A 49 0.43 7.59 4.93
C ASN A 49 0.98 6.52 5.91
N LYS A 50 2.13 5.90 5.63
CA LYS A 50 2.76 4.91 6.53
C LYS A 50 3.20 5.49 7.87
N TYR A 51 3.56 6.77 7.91
CA TYR A 51 3.82 7.46 9.17
C TYR A 51 2.54 7.74 9.95
N VAL A 52 1.43 8.00 9.26
CA VAL A 52 0.11 8.16 9.90
C VAL A 52 -0.36 6.84 10.51
N GLU A 53 -0.05 5.70 9.87
CA GLU A 53 -0.35 4.36 10.41
C GLU A 53 0.37 4.06 11.73
N LEU A 54 1.52 4.69 12.01
CA LEU A 54 2.20 4.55 13.31
C LEU A 54 1.35 5.10 14.47
N LEU A 55 0.38 5.97 14.20
CA LEU A 55 -0.57 6.43 15.21
C LEU A 55 -1.42 5.28 15.75
N ASP A 56 -1.64 4.19 15.00
CA ASP A 56 -2.36 3.02 15.51
C ASP A 56 -1.60 2.40 16.68
N THR A 57 -0.27 2.27 16.56
CA THR A 57 0.60 1.82 17.66
C THR A 57 0.53 2.78 18.84
N LEU A 58 0.53 4.09 18.59
CA LEU A 58 0.38 5.09 19.65
C LEU A 58 -0.94 4.89 20.41
N TRP A 59 -2.05 4.69 19.71
CA TRP A 59 -3.36 4.43 20.33
C TRP A 59 -3.40 3.11 21.09
N MET A 60 -2.74 2.04 20.61
CA MET A 60 -2.62 0.77 21.35
C MET A 60 -1.88 0.96 22.68
N ILE A 61 -0.78 1.73 22.67
CA ILE A 61 -0.01 2.07 23.87
C ILE A 61 -0.86 2.89 24.85
N LEU A 62 -1.51 3.95 24.36
CA LEU A 62 -2.36 4.82 25.19
C LEU A 62 -3.54 4.07 25.82
N ARG A 63 -4.12 3.10 25.10
CA ARG A 63 -5.19 2.23 25.60
C ARG A 63 -4.68 1.06 26.45
N LYS A 64 -3.38 0.96 26.69
CA LYS A 64 -2.71 -0.15 27.40
C LYS A 64 -3.05 -1.53 26.80
N LYS A 65 -3.24 -1.59 25.48
CA LYS A 65 -3.54 -2.83 24.73
C LYS A 65 -2.26 -3.43 24.15
N ASN A 66 -1.30 -3.73 25.04
CA ASN A 66 0.02 -4.23 24.64
C ASN A 66 -0.04 -5.58 23.90
N ASP A 67 -1.08 -6.38 24.15
CA ASP A 67 -1.31 -7.65 23.43
C ASP A 67 -1.49 -7.46 21.91
N GLN A 68 -1.86 -6.25 21.46
CA GLN A 68 -1.99 -5.92 20.03
C GLN A 68 -0.66 -5.56 19.39
N ILE A 69 0.34 -5.13 20.18
CA ILE A 69 1.67 -4.74 19.74
C ILE A 69 2.55 -5.99 19.66
N SER A 70 2.19 -6.87 18.72
CA SER A 70 2.95 -8.09 18.45
C SER A 70 4.29 -7.78 17.77
N PHE A 71 5.23 -8.73 17.82
CA PHE A 71 6.46 -8.65 17.03
C PHE A 71 6.16 -8.44 15.53
N LEU A 72 5.16 -9.15 15.00
CA LEU A 72 4.77 -9.05 13.59
C LEU A 72 4.29 -7.64 13.25
N HIS A 73 3.49 -7.01 14.12
CA HIS A 73 3.02 -5.64 13.96
C HIS A 73 4.18 -4.66 13.84
N CYS A 74 5.10 -4.68 14.81
CA CYS A 74 6.26 -3.78 14.82
C CYS A 74 7.19 -4.03 13.63
N TYR A 75 7.51 -5.30 13.35
CA TYR A 75 8.36 -5.70 12.23
C TYR A 75 7.78 -5.21 10.90
N HIS A 76 6.47 -5.42 10.68
CA HIS A 76 5.79 -5.01 9.46
C HIS A 76 5.80 -3.49 9.29
N HIS A 77 5.46 -2.70 10.31
CA HIS A 77 5.48 -1.23 10.20
C HIS A 77 6.88 -0.66 9.92
N VAL A 78 7.92 -1.23 10.53
CA VAL A 78 9.31 -0.84 10.26
C VAL A 78 9.70 -1.20 8.83
N LEU A 79 9.38 -2.43 8.39
CA LEU A 79 9.67 -2.90 7.04
C LEU A 79 8.98 -2.02 5.99
N LEU A 80 7.70 -1.69 6.18
CA LEU A 80 6.94 -0.82 5.28
C LEU A 80 7.61 0.55 5.10
N ILE A 81 8.03 1.19 6.18
CA ILE A 81 8.67 2.51 6.13
C ILE A 81 9.97 2.46 5.32
N TRP A 82 10.80 1.45 5.55
CA TRP A 82 12.08 1.30 4.84
C TRP A 82 11.87 0.88 3.37
N SER A 83 10.97 -0.06 3.10
CA SER A 83 10.64 -0.48 1.74
C SER A 83 10.15 0.69 0.89
N TRP A 84 9.21 1.49 1.39
CA TRP A 84 8.70 2.66 0.67
C TRP A 84 9.73 3.79 0.56
N PHE A 85 10.64 3.93 1.53
CA PHE A 85 11.79 4.82 1.39
C PHE A 85 12.68 4.41 0.21
N PHE A 86 13.01 3.12 0.06
CA PHE A 86 13.78 2.63 -1.08
C PHE A 86 13.07 2.87 -2.41
N VAL A 87 11.76 2.61 -2.49
CA VAL A 87 10.94 2.94 -3.67
C VAL A 87 11.04 4.44 -3.99
N CYS A 88 10.90 5.29 -2.98
CA CYS A 88 11.01 6.74 -3.14
C CYS A 88 12.43 7.22 -3.53
N LYS A 89 13.48 6.47 -3.22
CA LYS A 89 14.86 6.86 -3.52
C LYS A 89 15.34 6.35 -4.87
N VAL A 90 14.87 5.19 -5.30
CA VAL A 90 15.35 4.53 -6.53
C VAL A 90 14.45 4.90 -7.73
N GLN A 91 13.14 4.70 -7.61
CA GLN A 91 12.20 4.93 -8.72
C GLN A 91 10.77 5.09 -8.21
N LEU A 92 10.22 6.30 -8.31
CA LEU A 92 8.81 6.57 -8.03
C LEU A 92 7.99 6.51 -9.31
N GLY A 93 7.13 5.51 -9.46
CA GLY A 93 6.25 5.35 -10.62
C GLY A 93 6.58 4.10 -11.43
N GLY A 94 6.06 4.02 -12.66
CA GLY A 94 5.96 2.73 -13.36
C GLY A 94 5.10 1.78 -12.53
N ASP A 95 5.42 0.49 -12.52
CA ASP A 95 4.62 -0.55 -11.84
C ASP A 95 4.59 -0.50 -10.29
N THR A 96 5.40 0.37 -9.67
CA THR A 96 5.46 0.50 -8.20
C THR A 96 4.13 0.96 -7.57
N TYR A 97 3.24 1.57 -8.36
CA TYR A 97 1.91 1.99 -7.90
C TYR A 97 0.97 0.83 -7.54
N PHE A 98 1.19 -0.36 -8.12
CA PHE A 98 0.28 -1.49 -7.96
C PHE A 98 0.23 -1.92 -6.49
N GLY A 99 1.40 -2.17 -5.88
CA GLY A 99 1.50 -2.48 -4.46
C GLY A 99 0.88 -1.40 -3.56
N ALA A 100 1.10 -0.11 -3.88
CA ALA A 100 0.50 1.00 -3.14
C ALA A 100 -1.03 0.99 -3.22
N THR A 101 -1.57 0.69 -4.41
CA THR A 101 -3.01 0.69 -4.68
C THR A 101 -3.69 -0.45 -3.94
N VAL A 102 -3.17 -1.69 -4.05
CA VAL A 102 -3.75 -2.87 -3.40
C VAL A 102 -3.64 -2.75 -1.88
N ASN A 103 -2.50 -2.28 -1.34
CA ASN A 103 -2.34 -2.06 0.09
C ASN A 103 -3.33 -0.99 0.62
N SER A 104 -3.45 0.14 -0.10
CA SER A 104 -4.42 1.19 0.27
C SER A 104 -5.86 0.66 0.24
N PHE A 105 -6.20 -0.19 -0.74
CA PHE A 105 -7.53 -0.81 -0.83
C PHE A 105 -7.86 -1.70 0.38
N ILE A 106 -6.92 -2.56 0.80
CA ILE A 106 -7.10 -3.36 2.02
C ILE A 106 -7.21 -2.46 3.25
N HIS A 107 -6.46 -1.36 3.31
CA HIS A 107 -6.57 -0.39 4.39
C HIS A 107 -7.93 0.32 4.43
N ILE A 108 -8.63 0.53 3.30
CA ILE A 108 -10.03 0.98 3.32
C ILE A 108 -10.89 -0.02 4.09
N ILE A 109 -10.76 -1.31 3.81
CA ILE A 109 -11.54 -2.37 4.45
C ILE A 109 -11.22 -2.45 5.96
N MET A 110 -9.93 -2.45 6.32
CA MET A 110 -9.47 -2.54 7.71
C MET A 110 -9.89 -1.32 8.54
N TYR A 111 -9.61 -0.11 8.06
CA TYR A 111 -9.99 1.12 8.77
C TYR A 111 -11.50 1.36 8.73
N GLY A 112 -12.21 0.86 7.72
CA GLY A 112 -13.67 0.81 7.71
C GLY A 112 -14.20 -0.02 8.88
N TYR A 113 -13.63 -1.20 9.12
CA TYR A 113 -13.95 -2.01 10.30
C TYR A 113 -13.62 -1.29 11.62
N TYR A 114 -12.46 -0.65 11.76
CA TYR A 114 -12.13 0.12 12.97
C TYR A 114 -13.11 1.26 13.20
N THR A 115 -13.55 1.94 12.14
CA THR A 115 -14.57 3.00 12.22
C THR A 115 -15.91 2.44 12.71
N LEU A 116 -16.39 1.32 12.13
CA LEU A 116 -17.62 0.67 12.58
C LEU A 116 -17.54 0.20 14.04
N ALA A 117 -16.38 -0.34 14.44
CA ALA A 117 -16.15 -0.77 15.82
C ALA A 117 -16.18 0.40 16.81
N LEU A 118 -15.69 1.59 16.43
CA LEU A 118 -15.80 2.81 17.23
C LEU A 118 -17.24 3.33 17.34
N LEU A 119 -18.05 3.12 16.29
CA LEU A 119 -19.47 3.47 16.27
C LEU A 119 -20.39 2.44 16.95
N GLY A 120 -19.83 1.31 17.42
CA GLY A 120 -20.60 0.22 18.03
C GLY A 120 -21.45 -0.59 17.04
N VAL A 121 -21.20 -0.46 15.73
CA VAL A 121 -21.94 -1.16 14.69
C VAL A 121 -21.31 -2.54 14.44
N PRO A 122 -22.07 -3.64 14.54
CA PRO A 122 -21.53 -4.98 14.26
C PRO A 122 -21.17 -5.10 12.78
N CYS A 123 -19.94 -5.55 12.51
CA CYS A 123 -19.40 -5.70 11.18
C CYS A 123 -19.43 -7.18 10.74
N PRO A 124 -20.30 -7.58 9.78
CA PRO A 124 -20.45 -8.98 9.38
C PRO A 124 -19.24 -9.51 8.60
N TRP A 125 -18.44 -8.63 7.98
CA TRP A 125 -17.27 -9.01 7.19
C TRP A 125 -15.96 -9.08 7.99
N LYS A 126 -15.98 -8.86 9.31
CA LYS A 126 -14.78 -8.92 10.17
C LYS A 126 -13.94 -10.18 9.94
N LYS A 127 -14.59 -11.34 9.78
CA LYS A 127 -13.93 -12.65 9.59
C LYS A 127 -13.14 -12.75 8.28
N TRP A 128 -13.47 -11.94 7.28
CA TRP A 128 -12.83 -11.98 5.97
C TRP A 128 -11.63 -11.03 5.86
N ILE A 129 -11.48 -10.09 6.78
CA ILE A 129 -10.43 -9.05 6.71
C ILE A 129 -9.04 -9.69 6.64
N THR A 130 -8.76 -10.67 7.49
CA THR A 130 -7.48 -11.38 7.48
C THR A 130 -7.28 -12.15 6.17
N ASN A 131 -8.32 -12.78 5.62
CA ASN A 131 -8.23 -13.46 4.33
C ASN A 131 -7.94 -12.47 3.20
N CYS A 132 -8.53 -11.27 3.23
CA CYS A 132 -8.24 -10.21 2.27
C CYS A 132 -6.80 -9.69 2.39
N GLN A 133 -6.26 -9.57 3.60
CA GLN A 133 -4.86 -9.22 3.84
C GLN A 133 -3.90 -10.29 3.28
N MET A 134 -4.18 -11.57 3.54
CA MET A 134 -3.38 -12.67 2.98
C MET A 134 -3.44 -12.70 1.45
N ALA A 135 -4.62 -12.48 0.87
CA ALA A 135 -4.79 -12.38 -0.57
C ALA A 135 -3.98 -11.21 -1.17
N GLN A 136 -3.93 -10.05 -0.51
CA GLN A 136 -3.09 -8.92 -0.92
C GLN A 136 -1.62 -9.30 -0.94
N PHE A 137 -1.09 -9.95 0.10
CA PHE A 137 0.31 -10.41 0.09
C PHE A 137 0.59 -11.36 -1.08
N CYS A 138 -0.29 -12.32 -1.37
CA CYS A 138 -0.11 -13.22 -2.51
C CYS A 138 -0.15 -12.49 -3.85
N LEU A 139 -1.04 -11.50 -4.02
CA LEU A 139 -1.17 -10.72 -5.24
C LEU A 139 0.04 -9.82 -5.48
N VAL A 140 0.48 -9.09 -4.45
CA VAL A 140 1.65 -8.21 -4.53
C VAL A 140 2.93 -9.02 -4.75
N LEU A 141 3.08 -10.17 -4.08
CA LEU A 141 4.22 -11.07 -4.30
C LEU A 141 4.28 -11.58 -5.74
N SER A 142 3.12 -12.01 -6.27
CA SER A 142 3.02 -12.49 -7.66
C SER A 142 3.34 -11.39 -8.67
N HIS A 143 2.88 -10.17 -8.41
CA HIS A 143 3.22 -8.99 -9.20
C HIS A 143 4.73 -8.66 -9.13
N SER A 144 5.33 -8.69 -7.94
CA SER A 144 6.78 -8.53 -7.77
C SER A 144 7.57 -9.57 -8.56
N CYS A 145 7.19 -10.85 -8.53
CA CYS A 145 7.83 -11.89 -9.33
C CYS A 145 7.72 -11.62 -10.84
N TYR A 146 6.57 -11.14 -11.30
CA TYR A 146 6.35 -10.77 -12.70
C TYR A 146 7.25 -9.60 -13.13
N VAL A 147 7.37 -8.56 -12.31
CA VAL A 147 8.25 -7.41 -12.59
C VAL A 147 9.72 -7.83 -12.66
N VAL A 148 10.16 -8.73 -11.78
CA VAL A 148 11.52 -9.31 -11.84
C VAL A 148 11.73 -10.08 -13.13
N TYR A 149 10.76 -10.92 -13.54
CA TYR A 149 10.87 -11.72 -14.76
C TYR A 149 10.94 -10.87 -16.03
N ASN A 150 10.12 -9.83 -16.13
CA ASN A 150 10.12 -8.94 -17.29
C ASN A 150 11.31 -7.97 -17.35
N GLY A 151 11.98 -7.72 -16.22
CA GLY A 151 13.10 -6.77 -16.16
C GLY A 151 12.70 -5.29 -16.29
N ASN A 152 11.43 -4.96 -16.04
CA ASN A 152 10.90 -3.60 -16.22
C ASN A 152 11.34 -2.60 -15.14
N ALA A 153 11.96 -3.08 -14.05
CA ALA A 153 12.42 -2.27 -12.93
C ALA A 153 13.68 -2.88 -12.27
N PRO A 154 14.52 -2.07 -11.61
CA PRO A 154 15.61 -2.56 -10.78
C PRO A 154 15.12 -3.59 -9.75
N ILE A 155 15.77 -4.75 -9.67
CA ILE A 155 15.35 -5.90 -8.84
C ILE A 155 15.11 -5.52 -7.36
N ILE A 156 15.79 -4.51 -6.84
CA ILE A 156 15.62 -4.03 -5.47
C ILE A 156 14.19 -3.53 -5.18
N LEU A 157 13.48 -3.02 -6.19
CA LEU A 157 12.12 -2.49 -6.05
C LEU A 157 11.07 -3.59 -5.84
N PRO A 158 10.92 -4.58 -6.74
CA PRO A 158 9.96 -5.66 -6.52
C PRO A 158 10.32 -6.48 -5.26
N LEU A 159 11.60 -6.60 -4.90
CA LEU A 159 12.01 -7.23 -3.64
C LEU A 159 11.56 -6.42 -2.41
N ALA A 160 11.72 -5.10 -2.44
CA ALA A 160 11.25 -4.23 -1.36
C ALA A 160 9.72 -4.26 -1.23
N GLN A 161 9.00 -4.43 -2.34
CA GLN A 161 7.54 -4.46 -2.38
C GLN A 161 6.92 -5.85 -2.15
N ALA A 162 7.71 -6.94 -2.22
CA ALA A 162 7.21 -8.32 -2.13
C ALA A 162 6.48 -8.65 -0.81
N PHE A 163 6.75 -7.89 0.25
CA PHE A 163 6.18 -8.08 1.59
C PHE A 163 5.36 -6.87 2.08
N VAL A 164 4.92 -6.01 1.14
CA VAL A 164 4.11 -4.80 1.38
C VAL A 164 2.62 -5.07 1.19
#